data_AF-A0ABD1EHI8-F1
#
_entry.id   AF-A0ABD1EHI8-F1
#
_cell.length_a   1.000
_cell.length_b   1.000
_cell.length_c   1.000
_cell.angle_alpha   90.00
_cell.angle_beta   90.00
_cell.angle_gamma   90.00
#
_symmetry.space_group_name_H-M   'P 1'
#
loop_
_entity.id
_entity.type
_entity.pdbx_description
1 polymer ?
#
loop_
_entity_poly.entity_id
_entity_poly.type
_entity_poly.pdbx_seq_one_letter_code
_entity_poly.pdbx_strand_id
1 'polypeptide(L)'
;MSNTVAEVHIYDSTEVRCQENTRGGVKYEVILGDTEAKAPPKISTSPRNSVSVQEIEEKLKAAEERRQQLELNKMAALSAKMQKIEEASRKKDEQTNQFIAATRDALEQKMGTVTEKREAYITDLKTKLKDHIENVEKTRLSLEQQTDEVRSAIEEKLKIASIQRDENMKKMLVRLKEHEDQAKKIRTTNTVKLQELGNQIQDKLIQARNRKEQIEQEQLEKLKKNNSRPSEKQKSVESTIENRKSEVINLIENKLCIAEQIREKEIQKKLELAKKHNEHLNEVKQSLENKKSEKVQKLENKLSAAEQKREEEIKKKLENIKKQEKRAEIVRQNKAAVLAAKGELTATDQQLNCS
;
A
#
# COMPACT_ATOMS: atom_id res chain seq x y z
N MET A 1 198.22 -2.97 -88.18
CA MET A 1 198.63 -2.90 -89.60
C MET A 1 198.14 -1.58 -90.14
N SER A 2 199.08 -0.70 -90.46
CA SER A 2 198.85 0.60 -91.09
C SER A 2 198.37 0.42 -92.53
N ASN A 3 197.42 1.26 -92.97
CA ASN A 3 197.31 1.77 -94.34
C ASN A 3 196.42 3.02 -94.27
N THR A 4 197.02 4.21 -94.17
CA THR A 4 197.44 5.11 -95.27
C THR A 4 196.26 5.86 -95.88
N VAL A 5 196.22 7.15 -95.54
CA VAL A 5 195.32 8.21 -95.98
C VAL A 5 195.66 8.64 -97.40
N ALA A 6 194.65 8.95 -98.20
CA ALA A 6 194.77 9.90 -99.31
C ALA A 6 193.64 10.94 -99.16
N GLU A 7 193.98 12.05 -98.53
CA GLU A 7 193.24 13.31 -98.59
C GLU A 7 193.25 13.82 -100.04
N VAL A 8 192.07 14.12 -100.57
CA VAL A 8 191.92 14.95 -101.77
C VAL A 8 191.22 16.22 -101.30
N HIS A 9 191.99 17.25 -100.99
CA HIS A 9 191.51 18.62 -100.86
C HIS A 9 191.15 19.15 -102.26
N ILE A 10 189.85 19.23 -102.56
CA ILE A 10 189.31 20.02 -103.67
C ILE A 10 188.90 21.37 -103.08
N TYR A 11 189.52 22.45 -103.52
CA TYR A 11 189.16 23.82 -103.19
C TYR A 11 187.82 24.20 -103.84
N ASP A 12 186.91 24.77 -103.05
CA ASP A 12 185.59 25.30 -103.40
C ASP A 12 185.60 26.40 -104.47
N SER A 13 184.55 26.47 -105.29
CA SER A 13 184.22 27.65 -106.10
C SER A 13 183.10 28.44 -105.42
N THR A 14 183.44 29.48 -104.66
CA THR A 14 182.50 30.38 -104.01
C THR A 14 182.15 31.54 -104.95
N GLU A 15 180.86 31.71 -105.32
CA GLU A 15 180.40 32.79 -106.21
C GLU A 15 179.50 33.77 -105.44
N VAL A 16 179.77 35.07 -105.56
CA VAL A 16 178.96 36.15 -104.96
C VAL A 16 178.20 36.88 -106.06
N ARG A 17 176.87 36.96 -105.94
CA ARG A 17 175.98 37.58 -106.92
C ARG A 17 175.07 38.65 -106.30
N CYS A 18 174.48 39.49 -107.14
CA CYS A 18 173.46 40.48 -106.79
C CYS A 18 173.86 41.43 -105.64
N GLN A 19 175.02 42.06 -105.78
CA GLN A 19 175.48 43.09 -104.85
C GLN A 19 174.74 44.43 -105.07
N GLU A 20 173.92 44.82 -104.12
CA GLU A 20 173.26 46.13 -104.04
C GLU A 20 173.88 46.98 -102.93
N ASN A 21 174.45 48.10 -103.32
CA ASN A 21 175.00 49.08 -102.38
C ASN A 21 173.96 50.19 -102.16
N THR A 22 173.57 50.41 -100.90
CA THR A 22 172.84 51.62 -100.49
C THR A 22 173.72 52.45 -99.56
N ARG A 23 173.35 53.71 -99.30
CA ARG A 23 174.17 54.63 -98.46
C ARG A 23 174.42 54.12 -97.04
N GLY A 24 173.63 53.15 -96.56
CA GLY A 24 173.74 52.54 -95.23
C GLY A 24 174.39 51.15 -95.19
N GLY A 25 174.85 50.60 -96.32
CA GLY A 25 175.49 49.29 -96.35
C GLY A 25 175.30 48.55 -97.68
N VAL A 26 176.03 47.43 -97.79
CA VAL A 26 176.02 46.57 -98.98
C VAL A 26 175.33 45.26 -98.66
N LYS A 27 174.36 44.87 -99.49
CA LYS A 27 173.73 43.55 -99.48
C LYS A 27 174.25 42.77 -100.69
N TYR A 28 174.68 41.53 -100.49
CA TYR A 28 175.05 40.62 -101.57
C TYR A 28 174.58 39.20 -101.24
N GLU A 29 174.40 38.38 -102.27
CA GLU A 29 174.02 36.98 -102.17
C GLU A 29 175.26 36.11 -102.37
N VAL A 30 175.57 35.22 -101.40
CA VAL A 30 176.73 34.33 -101.45
C VAL A 30 176.26 32.92 -101.78
N ILE A 31 176.73 32.38 -102.89
CA ILE A 31 176.44 31.03 -103.36
C ILE A 31 177.71 30.19 -103.18
N LEU A 32 177.66 29.25 -102.23
CA LEU A 32 178.80 28.42 -101.87
C LEU A 32 179.00 27.22 -102.81
N GLY A 33 178.05 26.95 -103.70
CA GLY A 33 178.10 25.90 -104.74
C GLY A 33 176.81 25.86 -105.58
N ASP A 34 176.89 25.39 -106.82
CA ASP A 34 175.76 25.38 -107.77
C ASP A 34 174.60 24.46 -107.32
N THR A 35 173.37 24.98 -107.32
CA THR A 35 172.16 24.22 -106.96
C THR A 35 171.47 23.65 -108.21
N GLU A 36 171.21 22.34 -108.25
CA GLU A 36 170.67 21.60 -109.42
C GLU A 36 169.18 21.88 -109.77
N ALA A 37 168.54 22.93 -109.21
CA ALA A 37 167.10 23.17 -109.38
C ALA A 37 166.77 24.34 -110.34
N LYS A 38 166.15 24.04 -111.48
CA LYS A 38 165.53 25.04 -112.38
C LYS A 38 164.13 25.44 -111.88
N ALA A 39 163.98 26.75 -111.62
CA ALA A 39 162.76 27.56 -111.47
C ALA A 39 162.15 27.75 -110.05
N PRO A 40 161.69 28.98 -109.70
CA PRO A 40 161.06 29.26 -108.41
C PRO A 40 159.66 28.61 -108.29
N PRO A 41 159.21 28.15 -107.11
CA PRO A 41 157.88 27.59 -106.94
C PRO A 41 156.81 28.66 -107.17
N LYS A 42 155.85 28.39 -108.06
CA LYS A 42 154.64 29.20 -108.24
C LYS A 42 153.77 29.08 -106.98
N ILE A 43 153.73 30.12 -106.15
CA ILE A 43 152.75 30.23 -105.07
C ILE A 43 151.38 30.48 -105.74
N SER A 44 150.47 29.51 -105.63
CA SER A 44 149.09 29.73 -106.06
C SER A 44 148.46 30.82 -105.21
N THR A 45 147.90 31.85 -105.83
CA THR A 45 147.10 32.87 -105.15
C THR A 45 145.98 32.18 -104.36
N SER A 46 146.02 32.27 -103.02
CA SER A 46 144.93 31.78 -102.17
C SER A 46 143.59 32.33 -102.66
N PRO A 47 142.50 31.54 -102.63
CA PRO A 47 141.17 32.03 -102.95
C PRO A 47 140.90 33.30 -102.14
N ARG A 48 140.58 34.40 -102.83
CA ARG A 48 140.16 35.64 -102.19
C ARG A 48 138.77 35.37 -101.61
N ASN A 49 138.72 34.79 -100.41
CA ASN A 49 137.49 34.61 -99.65
C ASN A 49 137.01 36.00 -99.21
N SER A 50 136.17 36.63 -100.02
CA SER A 50 135.38 37.78 -99.58
C SER A 50 134.29 37.26 -98.66
N VAL A 51 134.66 37.02 -97.40
CA VAL A 51 133.71 36.57 -96.38
C VAL A 51 132.62 37.64 -96.28
N SER A 52 131.39 37.28 -96.63
CA SER A 52 130.29 38.24 -96.59
C SER A 52 130.03 38.62 -95.13
N VAL A 53 129.56 39.84 -94.89
CA VAL A 53 129.27 40.30 -93.51
C VAL A 53 128.29 39.36 -92.80
N GLN A 54 127.33 38.78 -93.54
CA GLN A 54 126.39 37.78 -93.03
C GLN A 54 127.09 36.48 -92.57
N GLU A 55 128.06 35.96 -93.33
CA GLU A 55 128.79 34.74 -92.93
C GLU A 55 129.68 34.97 -91.69
N ILE A 56 130.19 36.20 -91.50
CA ILE A 56 130.95 36.57 -90.30
C ILE A 56 130.00 36.64 -89.09
N GLU A 57 128.85 37.29 -89.24
CA GLU A 57 127.83 37.37 -88.19
C GLU A 57 127.30 35.99 -87.80
N GLU A 58 127.02 35.11 -88.75
CA GLU A 58 126.60 33.73 -88.47
C GLU A 58 127.66 32.93 -87.72
N LYS A 59 128.95 33.07 -88.08
CA LYS A 59 130.04 32.41 -87.34
C LYS A 59 130.19 32.93 -85.91
N LEU A 60 130.02 34.24 -85.70
CA LEU A 60 130.02 34.84 -84.36
C LEU A 60 128.80 34.39 -83.54
N LYS A 61 127.62 34.37 -84.16
CA LYS A 61 126.38 33.87 -83.54
C LYS A 61 126.48 32.38 -83.17
N ALA A 62 127.03 31.54 -84.06
CA ALA A 62 127.26 30.12 -83.77
C ALA A 62 128.36 29.90 -82.70
N ALA A 63 129.32 30.81 -82.56
CA ALA A 63 130.27 30.77 -81.45
C ALA A 63 129.61 31.17 -80.12
N GLU A 64 128.75 32.19 -80.14
CA GLU A 64 127.95 32.65 -79.01
C GLU A 64 126.96 31.57 -78.55
N GLU A 65 126.21 30.96 -79.47
CA GLU A 65 125.28 29.85 -79.18
C GLU A 65 126.03 28.63 -78.62
N ARG A 66 127.23 28.30 -79.12
CA ARG A 66 128.06 27.25 -78.52
C ARG A 66 128.50 27.59 -77.10
N ARG A 67 128.85 28.85 -76.82
CA ARG A 67 129.18 29.29 -75.44
C ARG A 67 127.96 29.15 -74.53
N GLN A 68 126.81 29.65 -74.97
CA GLN A 68 125.55 29.56 -74.23
C GLN A 68 125.12 28.12 -74.01
N GLN A 69 125.24 27.23 -75.01
CA GLN A 69 124.92 25.82 -74.88
C GLN A 69 125.82 25.11 -73.86
N LEU A 70 127.12 25.44 -73.83
CA LEU A 70 128.04 24.89 -72.83
C LEU A 70 127.70 25.38 -71.41
N GLU A 71 127.29 26.64 -71.26
CA GLU A 71 126.80 27.19 -69.99
C GLU A 71 125.49 26.52 -69.57
N LEU A 72 124.52 26.36 -70.49
CA LEU A 72 123.26 25.66 -70.25
C LEU A 72 123.49 24.21 -69.82
N ASN A 73 124.37 23.49 -70.51
CA ASN A 73 124.72 22.11 -70.16
C ASN A 73 125.40 22.03 -68.79
N LYS A 74 126.25 23.00 -68.43
CA LYS A 74 126.86 23.09 -67.08
C LYS A 74 125.79 23.34 -66.02
N MET A 75 124.88 24.28 -66.27
CA MET A 75 123.78 24.60 -65.34
C MET A 75 122.83 23.42 -65.17
N ALA A 76 122.48 22.73 -66.25
CA ALA A 76 121.67 21.51 -66.21
C ALA A 76 122.36 20.39 -65.41
N ALA A 77 123.67 20.19 -65.60
CA ALA A 77 124.43 19.20 -64.84
C ALA A 77 124.52 19.54 -63.34
N LEU A 78 124.64 20.83 -62.99
CA LEU A 78 124.61 21.28 -61.60
C LEU A 78 123.22 21.11 -60.98
N SER A 79 122.16 21.48 -61.71
CA SER A 79 120.76 21.29 -61.29
C SER A 79 120.44 19.82 -61.04
N ALA A 80 120.84 18.92 -61.95
CA ALA A 80 120.65 17.47 -61.78
C ALA A 80 121.40 16.92 -60.55
N LYS A 81 122.60 17.43 -60.25
CA LYS A 81 123.33 17.05 -59.02
C LYS A 81 122.62 17.54 -57.76
N MET A 82 122.09 18.77 -57.77
CA MET A 82 121.31 19.31 -56.65
C MET A 82 120.02 18.51 -56.44
N GLN A 83 119.29 18.19 -57.51
CA GLN A 83 118.07 17.38 -57.44
C GLN A 83 118.36 15.98 -56.88
N LYS A 84 119.47 15.34 -57.26
CA LYS A 84 119.84 14.03 -56.70
C LYS A 84 120.15 14.09 -55.20
N ILE A 85 120.76 15.19 -54.72
CA ILE A 85 121.02 15.41 -53.29
C ILE A 85 119.70 15.63 -52.56
N GLU A 86 118.79 16.44 -53.11
CA GLU A 86 117.47 16.70 -52.55
C GLU A 86 116.63 15.41 -52.48
N GLU A 87 116.59 14.60 -53.54
CA GLU A 87 115.90 13.31 -53.58
C GLU A 87 116.47 12.31 -52.56
N ALA A 88 117.79 12.28 -52.38
CA ALA A 88 118.42 11.44 -51.35
C ALA A 88 118.05 11.91 -49.93
N SER A 89 118.03 13.23 -49.69
CA SER A 89 117.57 13.79 -48.41
C SER A 89 116.11 13.47 -48.16
N ARG A 90 115.24 13.70 -49.15
CA ARG A 90 113.81 13.39 -49.07
C ARG A 90 113.55 11.92 -48.77
N LYS A 91 114.25 11.00 -49.44
CA LYS A 91 114.12 9.55 -49.16
C LYS A 91 114.54 9.19 -47.74
N LYS A 92 115.61 9.81 -47.21
CA LYS A 92 116.05 9.59 -45.83
C LYS A 92 114.99 10.09 -44.83
N ASP A 93 114.44 11.26 -45.06
CA ASP A 93 113.39 11.84 -44.20
C ASP A 93 112.11 11.00 -44.27
N GLU A 94 111.74 10.52 -45.47
CA GLU A 94 110.57 9.67 -45.68
C GLU A 94 110.70 8.30 -45.00
N GLN A 95 111.88 7.66 -45.07
CA GLN A 95 112.15 6.43 -44.31
C GLN A 95 112.09 6.66 -42.79
N THR A 96 112.62 7.80 -42.33
CA THR A 96 112.58 8.17 -40.91
C THR A 96 111.13 8.38 -40.44
N ASN A 97 110.33 9.10 -41.22
CA ASN A 97 108.92 9.33 -40.93
C ASN A 97 108.09 8.04 -40.98
N GLN A 98 108.34 7.16 -41.95
CA GLN A 98 107.70 5.84 -42.02
C GLN A 98 108.03 4.99 -40.79
N PHE A 99 109.29 5.00 -40.34
CA PHE A 99 109.70 4.27 -39.14
C PHE A 99 109.00 4.82 -37.89
N ILE A 100 108.94 6.14 -37.73
CA ILE A 100 108.25 6.79 -36.60
C ILE A 100 106.75 6.46 -36.63
N ALA A 101 106.11 6.58 -37.79
CA ALA A 101 104.69 6.28 -37.96
C ALA A 101 104.37 4.81 -37.67
N ALA A 102 105.12 3.87 -38.27
CA ALA A 102 104.91 2.45 -38.03
C ALA A 102 105.12 2.05 -36.56
N THR A 103 106.12 2.64 -35.90
CA THR A 103 106.37 2.38 -34.47
C THR A 103 105.25 2.94 -33.59
N ARG A 104 104.77 4.15 -33.90
CA ARG A 104 103.63 4.77 -33.22
C ARG A 104 102.36 3.91 -33.40
N ASP A 105 102.04 3.53 -34.63
CA ASP A 105 100.84 2.76 -34.94
C ASP A 105 100.88 1.37 -34.30
N ALA A 106 102.05 0.72 -34.26
CA ALA A 106 102.21 -0.56 -33.57
C ALA A 106 102.01 -0.45 -32.05
N LEU A 107 102.44 0.66 -31.44
CA LEU A 107 102.19 0.92 -30.02
C LEU A 107 100.70 1.19 -29.76
N GLU A 108 100.09 2.04 -30.59
CA GLU A 108 98.66 2.36 -30.53
C GLU A 108 97.81 1.08 -30.65
N GLN A 109 98.13 0.21 -31.62
CA GLN A 109 97.43 -1.07 -31.81
C GLN A 109 97.57 -2.00 -30.59
N LYS A 110 98.76 -2.08 -29.98
CA LYS A 110 98.97 -2.88 -28.76
C LYS A 110 98.17 -2.33 -27.59
N MET A 111 98.18 -1.01 -27.38
CA MET A 111 97.41 -0.35 -26.33
C MET A 111 95.90 -0.50 -26.54
N GLY A 112 95.43 -0.36 -27.78
CA GLY A 112 94.05 -0.62 -28.18
C GLY A 112 93.63 -2.05 -27.87
N THR A 113 94.41 -3.04 -28.32
CA THR A 113 94.11 -4.47 -28.08
C THR A 113 94.04 -4.82 -26.59
N VAL A 114 94.93 -4.27 -25.76
CA VAL A 114 94.90 -4.49 -24.31
C VAL A 114 93.65 -3.86 -23.68
N THR A 115 93.29 -2.66 -24.12
CA THR A 115 92.10 -1.95 -23.64
C THR A 115 90.83 -2.70 -24.04
N GLU A 116 90.70 -3.10 -25.30
CA GLU A 116 89.57 -3.88 -25.81
C GLU A 116 89.39 -5.20 -25.05
N LYS A 117 90.49 -5.95 -24.80
CA LYS A 117 90.42 -7.19 -24.01
C LYS A 117 89.95 -6.94 -22.58
N ARG A 118 90.45 -5.86 -21.96
CA ARG A 118 90.04 -5.46 -20.60
C ARG A 118 88.56 -5.06 -20.56
N GLU A 119 88.10 -4.29 -21.54
CA GLU A 119 86.72 -3.85 -21.64
C GLU A 119 85.76 -5.00 -21.95
N ALA A 120 86.15 -5.92 -22.84
CA ALA A 120 85.40 -7.14 -23.11
C ALA A 120 85.23 -8.00 -21.85
N TYR A 121 86.30 -8.19 -21.08
CA TYR A 121 86.25 -8.91 -19.80
C TYR A 121 85.33 -8.23 -18.77
N ILE A 122 85.46 -6.91 -18.61
CA ILE A 122 84.59 -6.14 -17.71
C ILE A 122 83.13 -6.22 -18.15
N THR A 123 82.87 -6.15 -19.46
CA THR A 123 81.52 -6.23 -20.02
C THR A 123 80.90 -7.61 -19.80
N ASP A 124 81.65 -8.70 -20.04
CA ASP A 124 81.20 -10.06 -19.76
C ASP A 124 80.83 -10.25 -18.28
N LEU A 125 81.66 -9.76 -17.35
CA LEU A 125 81.35 -9.79 -15.92
C LEU A 125 80.09 -8.99 -15.57
N LYS A 126 79.93 -7.80 -16.16
CA LYS A 126 78.73 -6.97 -15.95
C LYS A 126 77.47 -7.66 -16.45
N THR A 127 77.52 -8.29 -17.62
CA THR A 127 76.39 -9.05 -18.19
C THR A 127 76.02 -10.21 -17.29
N LYS A 128 76.99 -11.03 -16.86
CA LYS A 128 76.74 -12.15 -15.94
C LYS A 128 76.12 -11.69 -14.61
N LEU A 129 76.59 -10.56 -14.06
CA LEU A 129 76.02 -10.01 -12.83
C LEU A 129 74.59 -9.51 -13.05
N LYS A 130 74.31 -8.85 -14.17
CA LYS A 130 72.98 -8.39 -14.55
C LYS A 130 72.01 -9.57 -14.68
N ASP A 131 72.40 -10.62 -15.40
CA ASP A 131 71.59 -11.83 -15.58
C ASP A 131 71.32 -12.53 -14.25
N HIS A 132 72.31 -12.55 -13.34
CA HIS A 132 72.12 -13.10 -12.00
C HIS A 132 71.09 -12.31 -11.20
N ILE A 133 71.19 -10.97 -11.19
CA ILE A 133 70.23 -10.10 -10.51
C ILE A 133 68.81 -10.29 -11.09
N GLU A 134 68.68 -10.38 -12.41
CA GLU A 134 67.39 -10.61 -13.08
C GLU A 134 66.79 -11.97 -12.70
N ASN A 135 67.60 -13.02 -12.64
CA ASN A 135 67.16 -14.35 -12.21
C ASN A 135 66.73 -14.39 -10.73
N VAL A 136 67.46 -13.70 -9.86
CA VAL A 136 67.09 -13.55 -8.44
C VAL A 136 65.76 -12.82 -8.32
N GLU A 137 65.58 -11.72 -9.06
CA GLU A 137 64.35 -10.93 -9.03
C GLU A 137 63.16 -11.72 -9.58
N LYS A 138 63.35 -12.47 -10.68
CA LYS A 138 62.35 -13.39 -11.22
C LYS A 138 61.92 -14.45 -10.18
N THR A 139 62.88 -15.00 -9.45
CA THR A 139 62.60 -15.97 -8.38
C THR A 139 61.83 -15.32 -7.23
N ARG A 140 62.23 -14.10 -6.83
CA ARG A 140 61.53 -13.31 -5.80
C ARG A 140 60.06 -13.06 -6.18
N LEU A 141 59.83 -12.54 -7.39
CA LEU A 141 58.48 -12.30 -7.93
C LEU A 141 57.65 -13.58 -7.99
N SER A 142 58.24 -14.70 -8.42
CA SER A 142 57.53 -15.98 -8.48
C SER A 142 57.11 -16.48 -7.08
N LEU A 143 57.95 -16.30 -6.06
CA LEU A 143 57.62 -16.69 -4.68
C LEU A 143 56.56 -15.78 -4.07
N GLU A 144 56.62 -14.48 -4.37
CA GLU A 144 55.61 -13.50 -3.96
C GLU A 144 54.25 -13.85 -4.56
N GLN A 145 54.21 -14.12 -5.88
CA GLN A 145 52.99 -14.55 -6.56
C GLN A 145 52.40 -15.84 -5.97
N GLN A 146 53.22 -16.87 -5.72
CA GLN A 146 52.74 -18.10 -5.07
C GLN A 146 52.17 -17.85 -3.67
N THR A 147 52.80 -16.95 -2.91
CA THR A 147 52.34 -16.59 -1.56
C THR A 147 50.99 -15.89 -1.62
N ASP A 148 50.81 -14.95 -2.56
CA ASP A 148 49.56 -14.22 -2.77
C ASP A 148 48.42 -15.11 -3.30
N GLU A 149 48.73 -16.07 -4.18
CA GLU A 149 47.78 -17.08 -4.64
C GLU A 149 47.28 -17.94 -3.48
N VAL A 150 48.19 -18.43 -2.63
CA VAL A 150 47.84 -19.22 -1.43
C VAL A 150 47.00 -18.38 -0.46
N ARG A 151 47.39 -17.13 -0.22
CA ARG A 151 46.65 -16.21 0.64
C ARG A 151 45.23 -15.97 0.13
N SER A 152 45.08 -15.67 -1.16
CA SER A 152 43.79 -15.43 -1.80
C SER A 152 42.88 -16.65 -1.72
N ALA A 153 43.42 -17.86 -1.94
CA ALA A 153 42.67 -19.09 -1.83
C ALA A 153 42.19 -19.37 -0.39
N ILE A 154 43.00 -19.03 0.62
CA ILE A 154 42.59 -19.13 2.04
C ILE A 154 41.48 -18.13 2.35
N GLU A 155 41.63 -16.87 1.94
CA GLU A 155 40.62 -15.82 2.15
C GLU A 155 39.27 -16.20 1.50
N GLU A 156 39.29 -16.74 0.29
CA GLU A 156 38.07 -17.21 -0.40
C GLU A 156 37.41 -18.38 0.35
N LYS A 157 38.19 -19.38 0.79
CA LYS A 157 37.66 -20.50 1.58
C LYS A 157 37.03 -20.03 2.89
N LEU A 158 37.67 -19.08 3.59
CA LEU A 158 37.12 -18.51 4.82
C LEU A 158 35.83 -17.73 4.56
N LYS A 159 35.76 -16.98 3.44
CA LYS A 159 34.56 -16.26 3.03
C LYS A 159 33.41 -17.21 2.73
N ILE A 160 33.63 -18.28 1.96
CA ILE A 160 32.63 -19.30 1.66
C ILE A 160 32.16 -19.98 2.94
N ALA A 161 33.08 -20.39 3.83
CA ALA A 161 32.73 -20.99 5.12
C ALA A 161 31.90 -20.03 5.99
N SER A 162 32.19 -18.73 5.98
CA SER A 162 31.38 -17.73 6.70
C SER A 162 29.97 -17.64 6.11
N ILE A 163 29.85 -17.49 4.79
CA ILE A 163 28.54 -17.43 4.11
C ILE A 163 27.72 -18.68 4.42
N GLN A 164 28.32 -19.87 4.36
CA GLN A 164 27.63 -21.12 4.64
C GLN A 164 27.16 -21.21 6.11
N ARG A 165 27.97 -20.74 7.07
CA ARG A 165 27.57 -20.65 8.49
C ARG A 165 26.38 -19.71 8.66
N ASP A 166 26.43 -18.53 8.04
CA ASP A 166 25.39 -17.50 8.14
C ASP A 166 24.09 -17.96 7.49
N GLU A 167 24.15 -18.62 6.33
CA GLU A 167 22.98 -19.21 5.67
C GLU A 167 22.33 -20.31 6.50
N ASN A 168 23.13 -21.19 7.13
CA ASN A 168 22.61 -22.23 8.00
C ASN A 168 21.92 -21.62 9.24
N MET A 169 22.56 -20.63 9.87
CA MET A 169 21.98 -19.89 10.99
C MET A 169 20.67 -19.22 10.58
N LYS A 170 20.64 -18.55 9.42
CA LYS A 170 19.45 -17.91 8.87
C LYS A 170 18.31 -18.92 8.66
N LYS A 171 18.60 -20.10 8.09
CA LYS A 171 17.62 -21.18 7.93
C LYS A 171 17.03 -21.64 9.27
N MET A 172 17.88 -21.79 10.30
CA MET A 172 17.42 -22.15 11.64
C MET A 172 16.51 -21.07 12.24
N LEU A 173 16.91 -19.80 12.14
CA LEU A 173 16.12 -18.66 12.64
C LEU A 173 14.76 -18.55 11.95
N VAL A 174 14.71 -18.77 10.62
CA VAL A 174 13.44 -18.76 9.87
C VAL A 174 12.50 -19.87 10.37
N ARG A 175 12.99 -21.11 10.54
CA ARG A 175 12.17 -22.22 11.06
C ARG A 175 11.65 -21.95 12.48
N LEU A 176 12.49 -21.36 13.34
CA LEU A 176 12.08 -20.99 14.69
C LEU A 176 10.99 -19.91 14.67
N LYS A 177 11.12 -18.91 13.79
CA LYS A 177 10.11 -17.87 13.60
C LYS A 177 8.80 -18.43 13.08
N GLU A 178 8.83 -19.32 12.08
CA GLU A 178 7.64 -19.99 11.56
C GLU A 178 6.92 -20.79 12.65
N HIS A 179 7.67 -21.51 13.50
CA HIS A 179 7.09 -22.23 14.64
C HIS A 179 6.46 -21.28 15.67
N GLU A 180 7.12 -20.15 15.97
CA GLU A 180 6.58 -19.13 16.86
C GLU A 180 5.27 -18.53 16.31
N ASP A 181 5.23 -18.23 15.02
CA ASP A 181 4.05 -17.69 14.34
C ASP A 181 2.90 -18.70 14.30
N GLN A 182 3.19 -19.99 14.07
CA GLN A 182 2.20 -21.05 14.17
C GLN A 182 1.64 -21.17 15.61
N ALA A 183 2.49 -21.11 16.62
CA ALA A 183 2.05 -21.12 18.02
C ALA A 183 1.19 -19.90 18.35
N LYS A 184 1.55 -18.70 17.85
CA LYS A 184 0.72 -17.49 17.96
C LYS A 184 -0.65 -17.70 17.31
N LYS A 185 -0.68 -18.24 16.08
CA LYS A 185 -1.92 -18.52 15.35
C LYS A 185 -2.83 -19.51 16.09
N ILE A 186 -2.27 -20.55 16.70
CA ILE A 186 -3.04 -21.50 17.52
C ILE A 186 -3.58 -20.80 18.77
N ARG A 187 -2.75 -20.02 19.47
CA ARG A 187 -3.19 -19.26 20.65
C ARG A 187 -4.34 -18.31 20.31
N THR A 188 -4.21 -17.50 19.24
CA THR A 188 -5.28 -16.57 18.83
C THR A 188 -6.54 -17.31 18.43
N THR A 189 -6.42 -18.42 17.68
CA THR A 189 -7.57 -19.26 17.30
C THR A 189 -8.29 -19.80 18.54
N ASN A 190 -7.54 -20.30 19.53
CA ASN A 190 -8.11 -20.80 20.78
C ASN A 190 -8.75 -19.68 21.60
N THR A 191 -8.13 -18.49 21.67
CA THR A 191 -8.71 -17.31 22.33
C THR A 191 -10.06 -16.94 21.72
N VAL A 192 -10.18 -16.88 20.39
CA VAL A 192 -11.44 -16.59 19.70
C VAL A 192 -12.50 -17.65 20.01
N LYS A 193 -12.15 -18.94 19.90
CA LYS A 193 -13.07 -20.04 20.25
C LYS A 193 -13.57 -19.97 21.69
N LEU A 194 -12.67 -19.66 22.63
CA LEU A 194 -13.04 -19.51 24.04
C LEU A 194 -13.97 -18.31 24.26
N GLN A 195 -13.74 -17.20 23.55
CA GLN A 195 -14.62 -16.03 23.60
C GLN A 195 -15.99 -16.35 23.01
N GLU A 196 -16.07 -17.04 21.87
CA GLU A 196 -17.31 -17.50 21.26
C GLU A 196 -18.10 -18.43 22.19
N LEU A 197 -17.42 -19.41 22.82
CA LEU A 197 -18.04 -20.29 23.80
C LEU A 197 -18.54 -19.50 25.04
N GLY A 198 -17.76 -18.52 25.50
CA GLY A 198 -18.15 -17.61 26.58
C GLY A 198 -19.44 -16.86 26.25
N ASN A 199 -19.51 -16.28 25.05
CA ASN A 199 -20.70 -15.57 24.56
C ASN A 199 -21.90 -16.53 24.44
N GLN A 200 -21.72 -17.73 23.89
CA GLN A 200 -22.78 -18.74 23.78
C GLN A 200 -23.34 -19.15 25.15
N ILE A 201 -22.48 -19.33 26.15
CA ILE A 201 -22.90 -19.63 27.52
C ILE A 201 -23.69 -18.45 28.10
N GLN A 202 -23.20 -17.23 27.91
CA GLN A 202 -23.88 -16.02 28.38
C GLN A 202 -25.27 -15.86 27.73
N ASP A 203 -25.39 -16.07 26.42
CA ASP A 203 -26.67 -16.03 25.71
C ASP A 203 -27.65 -17.07 26.24
N LYS A 204 -27.18 -18.31 26.49
CA LYS A 204 -28.02 -19.37 27.10
C LYS A 204 -28.49 -19.00 28.50
N LEU A 205 -27.64 -18.36 29.31
CA LEU A 205 -28.02 -17.88 30.64
C LEU A 205 -29.08 -16.78 30.56
N ILE A 206 -28.94 -15.84 29.62
CA ILE A 206 -29.93 -14.77 29.38
C ILE A 206 -31.26 -15.38 28.91
N GLN A 207 -31.23 -16.32 27.95
CA GLN A 207 -32.44 -17.00 27.50
C GLN A 207 -33.14 -17.77 28.63
N ALA A 208 -32.37 -18.49 29.46
CA ALA A 208 -32.92 -19.21 30.61
C ALA A 208 -33.55 -18.24 31.63
N ARG A 209 -32.91 -17.08 31.88
CA ARG A 209 -33.46 -16.02 32.73
C ARG A 209 -34.76 -15.45 32.16
N ASN A 210 -34.77 -15.06 30.89
CA ASN A 210 -35.95 -14.52 30.22
C ASN A 210 -37.10 -15.52 30.23
N ARG A 211 -36.83 -16.81 30.00
CA ARG A 211 -37.84 -17.87 30.08
C ARG A 211 -38.38 -18.03 31.49
N LYS A 212 -37.54 -17.95 32.52
CA LYS A 212 -37.98 -17.95 33.93
C LYS A 212 -38.88 -16.76 34.22
N GLU A 213 -38.47 -15.55 33.82
CA GLU A 213 -39.24 -14.32 34.01
C GLU A 213 -40.59 -14.38 33.26
N GLN A 214 -40.63 -14.91 32.04
CA GLN A 214 -41.87 -15.13 31.29
C GLN A 214 -42.81 -16.10 32.01
N ILE A 215 -42.31 -17.26 32.47
CA ILE A 215 -43.11 -18.22 33.22
C ILE A 215 -43.65 -17.58 34.50
N GLU A 216 -42.83 -16.81 35.21
CA GLU A 216 -43.25 -16.09 36.42
C GLU A 216 -44.35 -15.05 36.13
N GLN A 217 -44.20 -14.27 35.06
CA GLN A 217 -45.22 -13.32 34.59
C GLN A 217 -46.52 -14.03 34.21
N GLU A 218 -46.45 -15.13 33.44
CA GLU A 218 -47.63 -15.93 33.08
C GLU A 218 -48.35 -16.49 34.30
N GLN A 219 -47.60 -17.00 35.29
CA GLN A 219 -48.18 -17.50 36.55
C GLN A 219 -48.83 -16.36 37.34
N LEU A 220 -48.17 -15.20 37.41
CA LEU A 220 -48.70 -14.02 38.08
C LEU A 220 -49.99 -13.52 37.41
N GLU A 221 -50.05 -13.50 36.08
CA GLU A 221 -51.27 -13.16 35.34
C GLU A 221 -52.39 -14.18 35.55
N LYS A 222 -52.08 -15.48 35.54
CA LYS A 222 -53.05 -16.55 35.88
C LYS A 222 -53.61 -16.35 37.29
N LEU A 223 -52.76 -16.04 38.28
CA LEU A 223 -53.20 -15.74 39.65
C LEU A 223 -54.05 -14.47 39.71
N LYS A 224 -53.67 -13.39 39.03
CA LYS A 224 -54.48 -12.17 38.92
C LYS A 224 -55.86 -12.45 38.35
N LYS A 225 -55.95 -13.22 37.26
CA LYS A 225 -57.22 -13.62 36.63
C LYS A 225 -58.06 -14.54 37.52
N ASN A 226 -57.43 -15.47 38.23
CA ASN A 226 -58.13 -16.31 39.20
C ASN A 226 -58.64 -15.51 40.41
N ASN A 227 -57.93 -14.47 40.85
CA ASN A 227 -58.39 -13.57 41.91
C ASN A 227 -59.44 -12.55 41.43
N SER A 228 -59.45 -12.17 40.15
CA SER A 228 -60.51 -11.33 39.57
C SER A 228 -61.82 -12.10 39.36
N ARG A 229 -61.77 -13.41 39.09
CA ARG A 229 -62.96 -14.24 38.90
C ARG A 229 -63.96 -14.21 40.07
N PRO A 230 -63.54 -14.33 41.35
CA PRO A 230 -64.43 -14.15 42.50
C PRO A 230 -65.07 -12.77 42.52
N SER A 231 -64.32 -11.71 42.26
CA SER A 231 -64.87 -10.34 42.26
C SER A 231 -65.79 -10.08 41.06
N GLU A 232 -65.50 -10.64 39.89
CA GLU A 232 -66.38 -10.63 38.71
C GLU A 232 -67.68 -11.42 38.96
N LYS A 233 -67.58 -12.63 39.55
CA LYS A 233 -68.75 -13.42 39.96
C LYS A 233 -69.55 -12.69 41.04
N GLN A 234 -68.89 -12.06 42.00
CA GLN A 234 -69.54 -11.27 43.03
C GLN A 234 -70.30 -10.09 42.41
N LYS A 235 -69.68 -9.34 41.49
CA LYS A 235 -70.35 -8.26 40.73
C LYS A 235 -71.53 -8.78 39.89
N SER A 236 -71.41 -9.96 39.28
CA SER A 236 -72.51 -10.58 38.50
C SER A 236 -73.66 -11.04 39.39
N VAL A 237 -73.37 -11.65 40.54
CA VAL A 237 -74.38 -12.02 41.55
C VAL A 237 -75.05 -10.77 42.10
N GLU A 238 -74.28 -9.73 42.41
CA GLU A 238 -74.79 -8.45 42.91
C GLU A 238 -75.67 -7.76 41.86
N SER A 239 -75.26 -7.73 40.59
CA SER A 239 -76.10 -7.30 39.47
C SER A 239 -77.41 -8.11 39.35
N THR A 240 -77.36 -9.42 39.55
CA THR A 240 -78.56 -10.28 39.47
C THR A 240 -79.49 -10.04 40.66
N ILE A 241 -78.94 -9.81 41.85
CA ILE A 241 -79.70 -9.42 43.04
C ILE A 241 -80.35 -8.06 42.81
N GLU A 242 -79.62 -7.09 42.27
CA GLU A 242 -80.13 -5.73 42.00
C GLU A 242 -81.27 -5.76 40.97
N ASN A 243 -81.12 -6.56 39.90
CA ASN A 243 -82.18 -6.79 38.93
C ASN A 243 -83.42 -7.44 39.57
N ARG A 244 -83.24 -8.47 40.40
CA ARG A 244 -84.36 -9.11 41.12
C ARG A 244 -85.04 -8.17 42.12
N LYS A 245 -84.28 -7.32 42.83
CA LYS A 245 -84.86 -6.28 43.69
C LYS A 245 -85.72 -5.34 42.86
N SER A 246 -85.23 -4.88 41.71
CA SER A 246 -86.00 -4.06 40.77
C SER A 246 -87.27 -4.76 40.32
N GLU A 247 -87.20 -6.04 39.94
CA GLU A 247 -88.38 -6.83 39.56
C GLU A 247 -89.40 -6.98 40.70
N VAL A 248 -88.94 -7.20 41.93
CA VAL A 248 -89.80 -7.29 43.12
C VAL A 248 -90.43 -5.94 43.46
N ILE A 249 -89.67 -4.84 43.36
CA ILE A 249 -90.19 -3.47 43.54
C ILE A 249 -91.29 -3.22 42.51
N ASN A 250 -91.03 -3.49 41.22
CA ASN A 250 -92.03 -3.34 40.16
C ASN A 250 -93.28 -4.21 40.41
N LEU A 251 -93.12 -5.44 40.90
CA LEU A 251 -94.24 -6.31 41.25
C LEU A 251 -95.06 -5.76 42.42
N ILE A 252 -94.41 -5.20 43.44
CA ILE A 252 -95.07 -4.57 44.58
C ILE A 252 -95.81 -3.31 44.14
N GLU A 253 -95.18 -2.44 43.34
CA GLU A 253 -95.82 -1.24 42.79
C GLU A 253 -97.05 -1.60 41.96
N ASN A 254 -96.96 -2.64 41.13
CA ASN A 254 -98.09 -3.09 40.33
C ASN A 254 -99.23 -3.66 41.20
N LYS A 255 -98.90 -4.43 42.25
CA LYS A 255 -99.90 -4.90 43.23
C LYS A 255 -100.54 -3.75 44.02
N LEU A 256 -99.76 -2.74 44.40
CA LEU A 256 -100.27 -1.54 45.06
C LEU A 256 -101.19 -0.76 44.12
N CYS A 257 -100.81 -0.58 42.85
CA CYS A 257 -101.65 0.04 41.83
C CYS A 257 -102.99 -0.70 41.65
N ILE A 258 -102.96 -2.03 41.59
CA ILE A 258 -104.19 -2.85 41.52
C ILE A 258 -105.03 -2.70 42.80
N ALA A 259 -104.41 -2.69 43.98
CA ALA A 259 -105.11 -2.47 45.25
C ALA A 259 -105.73 -1.06 45.33
N GLU A 260 -105.04 -0.04 44.83
CA GLU A 260 -105.52 1.34 44.69
C GLU A 260 -106.77 1.37 43.80
N GLN A 261 -106.71 0.73 42.61
CA GLN A 261 -107.85 0.63 41.69
C GLN A 261 -109.05 -0.11 42.29
N ILE A 262 -108.82 -1.16 43.08
CA ILE A 262 -109.90 -1.88 43.78
C ILE A 262 -110.53 -0.99 44.85
N ARG A 263 -109.71 -0.28 45.64
CA ARG A 263 -110.17 0.66 46.66
C ARG A 263 -110.96 1.81 46.06
N GLU A 264 -110.52 2.33 44.91
CA GLU A 264 -111.18 3.41 44.17
C GLU A 264 -112.52 2.93 43.59
N LYS A 265 -112.59 1.71 43.04
CA LYS A 265 -113.85 1.05 42.64
C LYS A 265 -114.80 0.84 43.82
N GLU A 266 -114.31 0.45 44.99
CA GLU A 266 -115.15 0.31 46.19
C GLU A 266 -115.67 1.65 46.69
N ILE A 267 -114.84 2.70 46.68
CA ILE A 267 -115.28 4.06 47.01
C ILE A 267 -116.35 4.54 46.02
N GLN A 268 -116.16 4.31 44.72
CA GLN A 268 -117.18 4.60 43.69
C GLN A 268 -118.48 3.84 43.96
N LYS A 269 -118.41 2.53 44.28
CA LYS A 269 -119.59 1.72 44.66
C LYS A 269 -120.31 2.27 45.88
N LYS A 270 -119.58 2.68 46.93
CA LYS A 270 -120.19 3.28 48.14
C LYS A 270 -120.84 4.63 47.83
N LEU A 271 -120.25 5.43 46.94
CA LEU A 271 -120.79 6.71 46.51
C LEU A 271 -122.07 6.53 45.67
N GLU A 272 -122.13 5.49 44.84
CA GLU A 272 -123.30 5.10 44.06
C GLU A 272 -124.44 4.53 44.94
N LEU A 273 -124.10 3.77 45.98
CA LEU A 273 -125.03 3.32 47.02
C LEU A 273 -125.62 4.48 47.84
N ALA A 274 -124.80 5.48 48.16
CA ALA A 274 -125.27 6.71 48.82
C ALA A 274 -126.21 7.53 47.92
N LYS A 275 -125.93 7.61 46.61
CA LYS A 275 -126.85 8.23 45.63
C LYS A 275 -128.20 7.50 45.59
N LYS A 276 -128.19 6.17 45.50
CA LYS A 276 -129.43 5.34 45.55
C LYS A 276 -130.18 5.46 46.86
N HIS A 277 -129.49 5.56 48.00
CA HIS A 277 -130.14 5.77 49.29
C HIS A 277 -130.83 7.14 49.36
N ASN A 278 -130.25 8.18 48.74
CA ASN A 278 -130.87 9.51 48.67
C ASN A 278 -132.09 9.55 47.73
N GLU A 279 -132.04 8.83 46.61
CA GLU A 279 -133.20 8.60 45.72
C GLU A 279 -134.33 7.84 46.44
N HIS A 280 -134.00 6.76 47.15
CA HIS A 280 -134.96 5.98 47.95
C HIS A 280 -135.55 6.81 49.12
N LEU A 281 -134.81 7.76 49.70
CA LEU A 281 -135.32 8.66 50.73
C LEU A 281 -136.37 9.63 50.17
N ASN A 282 -136.19 10.10 48.93
CA ASN A 282 -137.19 10.89 48.21
C ASN A 282 -138.43 10.06 47.84
N GLU A 283 -138.26 8.80 47.41
CA GLU A 283 -139.37 7.88 47.14
C GLU A 283 -140.16 7.50 48.40
N VAL A 284 -139.50 7.34 49.56
CA VAL A 284 -140.15 7.05 50.85
C VAL A 284 -140.92 8.26 51.39
N LYS A 285 -140.42 9.49 51.19
CA LYS A 285 -141.21 10.70 51.48
C LYS A 285 -142.50 10.74 50.65
N GLN A 286 -142.43 10.42 49.36
CA GLN A 286 -143.59 10.37 48.47
C GLN A 286 -144.55 9.21 48.80
N SER A 287 -144.03 8.08 49.29
CA SER A 287 -144.83 6.92 49.75
C SER A 287 -145.52 7.15 51.09
N LEU A 288 -144.94 7.94 52.01
CA LEU A 288 -145.54 8.28 53.30
C LEU A 288 -146.69 9.28 53.16
N GLU A 289 -146.61 10.24 52.22
CA GLU A 289 -147.71 11.14 51.86
C GLU A 289 -148.94 10.34 51.36
N ASN A 290 -148.70 9.33 50.51
CA ASN A 290 -149.73 8.45 49.98
C ASN A 290 -150.35 7.51 51.05
N LYS A 291 -149.54 6.99 51.98
CA LYS A 291 -150.04 6.16 53.11
C LYS A 291 -150.84 6.96 54.15
N LYS A 292 -150.61 8.26 54.26
CA LYS A 292 -151.40 9.16 55.12
C LYS A 292 -152.81 9.35 54.53
N SER A 293 -152.92 9.51 53.21
CA SER A 293 -154.17 9.52 52.45
C SER A 293 -154.96 8.19 52.61
N GLU A 294 -154.29 7.04 52.43
CA GLU A 294 -154.96 5.72 52.54
C GLU A 294 -155.45 5.35 53.96
N LYS A 295 -154.76 5.81 55.01
CA LYS A 295 -155.19 5.54 56.39
C LYS A 295 -156.39 6.39 56.83
N VAL A 296 -156.52 7.62 56.33
CA VAL A 296 -157.72 8.46 56.53
C VAL A 296 -158.93 7.78 55.89
N GLN A 297 -158.77 7.26 54.67
CA GLN A 297 -159.82 6.51 53.96
C GLN A 297 -160.20 5.18 54.66
N LYS A 298 -159.23 4.50 55.30
CA LYS A 298 -159.51 3.30 56.12
C LYS A 298 -160.23 3.60 57.43
N LEU A 299 -160.03 4.75 58.05
CA LEU A 299 -160.80 5.20 59.21
C LEU A 299 -162.25 5.50 58.83
N GLU A 300 -162.47 6.12 57.66
CA GLU A 300 -163.78 6.44 57.11
C GLU A 300 -164.60 5.16 56.77
N ASN A 301 -163.97 4.17 56.13
CA ASN A 301 -164.62 2.90 55.80
C ASN A 301 -164.91 2.02 57.04
N LYS A 302 -164.08 2.06 58.08
CA LYS A 302 -164.34 1.28 59.31
C LYS A 302 -165.42 1.92 60.19
N LEU A 303 -165.58 3.25 60.14
CA LEU A 303 -166.72 3.94 60.75
C LEU A 303 -168.03 3.56 60.04
N SER A 304 -168.05 3.48 58.71
CA SER A 304 -169.20 2.97 57.95
C SER A 304 -169.53 1.50 58.27
N ALA A 305 -168.52 0.65 58.48
CA ALA A 305 -168.72 -0.74 58.91
C ALA A 305 -169.14 -0.89 60.38
N ALA A 306 -168.81 0.07 61.24
CA ALA A 306 -169.26 0.13 62.64
C ALA A 306 -170.77 0.39 62.77
N GLU A 307 -171.42 0.96 61.76
CA GLU A 307 -172.86 1.26 61.80
C GLU A 307 -173.73 0.10 61.27
N GLN A 308 -173.35 -0.52 60.15
CA GLN A 308 -174.14 -1.62 59.57
C GLN A 308 -174.24 -2.86 60.47
N LYS A 309 -173.18 -3.25 61.18
CA LYS A 309 -173.21 -4.42 62.08
C LYS A 309 -173.90 -4.17 63.42
N ARG A 310 -173.93 -2.93 63.90
CA ARG A 310 -174.80 -2.54 65.04
C ARG A 310 -176.27 -2.68 64.64
N GLU A 311 -176.62 -2.39 63.39
CA GLU A 311 -177.97 -2.56 62.84
C GLU A 311 -178.38 -4.03 62.69
N GLU A 312 -177.47 -4.90 62.24
CA GLU A 312 -177.74 -6.35 62.10
C GLU A 312 -177.88 -7.09 63.45
N GLU A 313 -177.02 -6.85 64.44
CA GLU A 313 -177.14 -7.57 65.73
C GLU A 313 -178.24 -7.01 66.63
N ILE A 314 -178.63 -5.73 66.50
CA ILE A 314 -179.85 -5.23 67.15
C ILE A 314 -181.09 -5.91 66.54
N LYS A 315 -181.13 -6.17 65.22
CA LYS A 315 -182.14 -7.06 64.60
C LYS A 315 -182.12 -8.48 65.20
N LYS A 316 -180.94 -9.03 65.51
CA LYS A 316 -180.79 -10.38 66.10
C LYS A 316 -181.17 -10.46 67.58
N LYS A 317 -180.85 -9.42 68.37
CA LYS A 317 -181.36 -9.23 69.73
C LYS A 317 -182.90 -9.25 69.75
N LEU A 318 -183.56 -8.64 68.77
CA LEU A 318 -185.03 -8.65 68.64
C LEU A 318 -185.62 -10.02 68.25
N GLU A 319 -184.93 -10.81 67.43
CA GLU A 319 -185.41 -12.13 67.01
C GLU A 319 -185.35 -13.19 68.12
N ASN A 320 -184.35 -13.14 69.01
CA ASN A 320 -184.26 -14.08 70.15
C ASN A 320 -184.92 -13.57 71.44
N ILE A 321 -185.21 -12.27 71.55
CA ILE A 321 -186.26 -11.79 72.47
C ILE A 321 -187.64 -12.38 72.05
N LYS A 322 -187.91 -12.60 70.75
CA LYS A 322 -189.08 -13.41 70.32
C LYS A 322 -188.94 -14.92 70.65
N LYS A 323 -187.75 -15.43 70.98
CA LYS A 323 -187.56 -16.77 71.60
C LYS A 323 -187.55 -16.77 73.14
N GLN A 324 -187.17 -15.66 73.80
CA GLN A 324 -187.43 -15.46 75.25
C GLN A 324 -188.89 -15.81 75.55
N GLU A 325 -189.83 -15.48 74.67
CA GLU A 325 -191.23 -15.81 74.87
C GLU A 325 -191.56 -17.30 74.61
N LYS A 326 -190.97 -17.93 73.59
CA LYS A 326 -191.24 -19.34 73.26
C LYS A 326 -190.71 -20.36 74.29
N ARG A 327 -189.83 -19.97 75.24
CA ARG A 327 -189.39 -20.84 76.36
C ARG A 327 -189.50 -20.21 77.75
N ALA A 328 -189.96 -18.97 77.88
CA ALA A 328 -190.91 -18.63 78.95
C ALA A 328 -192.06 -19.65 79.02
N GLU A 329 -192.36 -20.34 77.89
CA GLU A 329 -193.22 -21.53 77.79
C GLU A 329 -192.66 -22.81 78.47
N ILE A 330 -191.35 -22.95 78.73
CA ILE A 330 -190.75 -24.04 79.55
C ILE A 330 -190.37 -23.60 80.98
N VAL A 331 -190.13 -22.30 81.23
CA VAL A 331 -190.22 -21.72 82.59
C VAL A 331 -191.54 -22.14 83.28
N ARG A 332 -192.60 -22.49 82.54
CA ARG A 332 -193.87 -23.00 83.08
C ARG A 332 -193.93 -24.52 83.29
N GLN A 333 -193.09 -25.32 82.62
CA GLN A 333 -193.16 -26.78 82.72
C GLN A 333 -192.29 -27.41 83.83
N ASN A 334 -191.13 -26.87 84.23
CA ASN A 334 -190.35 -27.48 85.35
C ASN A 334 -189.87 -26.54 86.46
N LYS A 335 -190.35 -25.29 86.46
CA LYS A 335 -190.74 -24.65 87.73
C LYS A 335 -191.74 -25.53 88.53
N ALA A 336 -192.41 -26.48 87.85
CA ALA A 336 -193.14 -27.58 88.45
C ALA A 336 -192.28 -28.64 89.20
N ALA A 337 -190.95 -28.58 89.20
CA ALA A 337 -190.15 -29.57 89.93
C ALA A 337 -188.91 -28.99 90.67
N VAL A 338 -188.91 -27.67 90.91
CA VAL A 338 -188.10 -26.91 91.89
C VAL A 338 -188.56 -27.14 93.35
N LEU A 339 -189.17 -28.28 93.68
CA LEU A 339 -189.81 -28.50 94.99
C LEU A 339 -189.20 -29.65 95.84
N ALA A 340 -188.05 -30.25 95.46
CA ALA A 340 -187.44 -31.38 96.21
C ALA A 340 -185.89 -31.44 96.24
N ALA A 341 -185.20 -30.29 96.32
CA ALA A 341 -183.90 -30.19 97.01
C ALA A 341 -184.20 -29.71 98.44
N LYS A 342 -183.48 -30.28 99.42
CA LYS A 342 -183.79 -30.36 100.86
C LYS A 342 -184.78 -31.49 101.12
N GLY A 343 -184.56 -32.28 102.17
CA GLY A 343 -185.73 -32.90 102.79
C GLY A 343 -186.79 -31.81 102.94
N GLU A 344 -188.07 -32.19 102.88
CA GLU A 344 -189.00 -31.43 103.70
C GLU A 344 -188.25 -31.14 105.02
N LEU A 345 -188.04 -29.87 105.38
CA LEU A 345 -187.18 -29.44 106.51
C LEU A 345 -185.67 -29.21 106.27
N THR A 346 -185.08 -28.06 106.65
CA THR A 346 -185.56 -26.64 106.71
C THR A 346 -184.43 -25.69 107.17
N ALA A 347 -184.25 -24.58 106.45
CA ALA A 347 -183.70 -23.26 106.83
C ALA A 347 -182.25 -23.06 107.38
N THR A 348 -181.79 -21.80 107.29
CA THR A 348 -180.50 -21.12 107.65
C THR A 348 -179.28 -21.42 106.76
N ASP A 349 -178.31 -20.52 106.48
CA ASP A 349 -177.76 -19.28 107.08
C ASP A 349 -177.26 -18.32 105.93
N GLN A 350 -176.95 -17.02 106.03
CA GLN A 350 -176.26 -16.11 106.98
C GLN A 350 -176.69 -14.66 106.58
N GLN A 351 -177.21 -13.73 107.39
CA GLN A 351 -176.59 -12.86 108.43
C GLN A 351 -175.30 -12.13 107.96
N LEU A 352 -175.22 -10.77 107.89
CA LEU A 352 -175.19 -9.69 108.93
C LEU A 352 -173.76 -9.28 109.37
N ASN A 353 -173.60 -7.95 109.61
CA ASN A 353 -172.57 -7.18 110.35
C ASN A 353 -171.25 -6.79 109.64
N CYS A 354 -170.79 -5.52 109.61
CA CYS A 354 -170.56 -4.43 110.61
C CYS A 354 -169.10 -4.41 111.13
N SER A 355 -168.42 -3.25 110.96
CA SER A 355 -167.06 -2.84 111.38
C SER A 355 -165.85 -3.57 110.79
#